data_AF-A0ABD2QZL0-F1
#
_entry.id   AF-A0ABD2QZL0-F1
#
_cell.length_a   1.000
_cell.length_b   1.000
_cell.length_c   1.000
_cell.angle_alpha   90.00
_cell.angle_beta   90.00
_cell.angle_gamma   90.00
#
_symmetry.space_group_name_H-M   'P 1'
#
loop_
_entity.id
_entity.type
_entity.pdbx_description
1 polymer ?
#
loop_
_entity_poly.entity_id
_entity_poly.type
_entity_poly.pdbx_seq_one_letter_code
_entity_poly.pdbx_strand_id
1 'polypeptide(L)'
;MKNMERIANVALLGLSLAPLVVNVDPNVNVIVTACLTVFVGCCRSVKPTPPSETMSNEHAMRFPLVGSAMLLSLFLLFKFLSKDLVNAVLTCYFFVLGIAALSATLLPAIKRFLPNKWNDDLIIWHFPYFRSLEIEFTRSQIVAAIPGTIFCVWYAKQKHWLANNVLGLAFCI
;
A
#
# COMPACT_ATOMS: atom_id res chain seq x y z
N MET A 1 3.00 -19.78 13.39
CA MET A 1 2.86 -18.47 12.73
C MET A 1 1.41 -18.06 12.49
N LYS A 2 0.56 -18.89 11.87
CA LYS A 2 -0.84 -18.54 11.50
C LYS A 2 -1.74 -18.06 12.65
N ASN A 3 -1.59 -18.61 13.87
CA ASN A 3 -2.35 -18.14 15.05
C ASN A 3 -1.87 -16.76 15.54
N MET A 4 -0.56 -16.49 15.47
CA MET A 4 0.03 -15.22 15.88
C MET A 4 -0.37 -14.08 14.91
N GLU A 5 -0.41 -14.38 13.61
CA GLU A 5 -0.95 -13.47 12.58
C GLU A 5 -2.43 -13.11 12.85
N ARG A 6 -3.27 -14.10 13.17
CA ARG A 6 -4.69 -13.86 13.48
C ARG A 6 -4.86 -12.97 14.71
N ILE A 7 -4.12 -13.23 15.78
CA ILE A 7 -4.16 -12.42 17.00
C ILE A 7 -3.70 -10.98 16.69
N ALA A 8 -2.61 -10.84 15.93
CA ALA A 8 -2.11 -9.54 15.53
C ALA A 8 -3.14 -8.77 14.67
N ASN A 9 -3.80 -9.43 13.71
CA ASN A 9 -4.85 -8.81 12.90
C ASN A 9 -6.06 -8.36 13.73
N VAL A 10 -6.47 -9.15 14.73
CA VAL A 10 -7.57 -8.77 15.63
C VAL A 10 -7.17 -7.59 16.51
N ALA A 11 -5.95 -7.59 17.05
CA ALA A 11 -5.42 -6.47 17.82
C ALA A 11 -5.35 -5.18 16.98
N LEU A 12 -4.92 -5.30 15.72
CA LEU A 12 -4.82 -4.19 14.77
C LEU A 12 -6.20 -3.59 14.44
N LEU A 13 -7.20 -4.44 14.26
CA LEU A 13 -8.59 -4.00 14.08
C LEU A 13 -9.10 -3.28 15.33
N GLY A 14 -8.82 -3.82 16.52
CA GLY A 14 -9.17 -3.17 17.78
C GLY A 14 -8.54 -1.79 17.94
N LEU A 15 -7.23 -1.67 17.71
CA LEU A 15 -6.48 -0.41 17.81
C LEU A 15 -6.89 0.64 16.76
N SER A 16 -7.20 0.21 15.54
CA SER A 16 -7.67 1.13 14.49
C SER A 16 -9.07 1.69 14.76
N LEU A 17 -9.93 0.93 15.46
CA LEU A 17 -11.29 1.36 15.81
C LEU A 17 -11.40 2.01 17.20
N ALA A 18 -10.49 1.71 18.14
CA ALA A 18 -10.54 2.23 19.51
C ALA A 18 -10.66 3.77 19.61
N PRO A 19 -9.95 4.58 18.79
CA PRO A 19 -10.07 6.04 18.83
C PRO A 19 -11.45 6.59 18.40
N LEU A 20 -12.31 5.76 17.80
CA LEU A 20 -13.68 6.16 17.44
C LEU A 20 -14.61 6.17 18.67
N VAL A 21 -14.27 5.43 19.72
CA VAL A 21 -15.12 5.22 20.90
C VAL A 21 -14.48 5.77 22.18
N VAL A 22 -13.14 5.75 22.26
CA VAL A 22 -12.39 6.15 23.45
C VAL A 22 -11.33 7.19 23.05
N ASN A 23 -11.10 8.19 23.91
CA ASN A 23 -9.97 9.09 23.75
C ASN A 23 -8.67 8.35 24.09
N VAL A 24 -7.97 7.89 23.06
CA VAL A 24 -6.65 7.26 23.14
C VAL A 24 -5.60 8.32 22.78
N ASP A 25 -4.46 8.31 23.48
CA ASP A 25 -3.32 9.14 23.11
C ASP A 25 -2.92 8.86 21.64
N PRO A 26 -2.93 9.88 20.76
CA PRO A 26 -2.63 9.68 19.34
C PRO A 26 -1.23 9.13 19.08
N ASN A 27 -0.24 9.54 19.87
CA ASN A 27 1.16 9.11 19.69
C ASN A 27 1.31 7.63 20.00
N VAL A 28 0.72 7.19 21.13
CA VAL A 28 0.74 5.78 21.52
C VAL A 28 0.00 4.93 20.49
N ASN A 29 -1.17 5.37 20.03
CA ASN A 29 -1.95 4.63 19.07
C ASN A 29 -1.23 4.47 17.72
N VAL A 30 -0.59 5.54 17.22
CA VAL A 30 0.16 5.50 15.96
C VAL A 30 1.36 4.57 16.07
N ILE A 31 2.13 4.64 17.17
CA ILE A 31 3.30 3.78 17.39
C ILE A 31 2.89 2.30 17.43
N VAL A 32 1.89 1.96 18.26
CA VAL A 32 1.47 0.57 18.42
C VAL A 32 0.86 0.01 17.14
N THR A 33 0.03 0.80 16.45
CA THR A 33 -0.57 0.39 15.17
C THR A 33 0.52 0.16 14.13
N ALA A 34 1.51 1.05 14.01
CA ALA A 34 2.62 0.91 13.07
C ALA A 34 3.52 -0.31 13.39
N CYS A 35 3.81 -0.58 14.65
CA CYS A 35 4.59 -1.77 15.02
C CYS A 35 3.85 -3.06 14.66
N LEU A 36 2.53 -3.12 14.89
CA LEU A 36 1.73 -4.29 14.56
C LEU A 36 1.55 -4.48 13.06
N THR A 37 1.37 -3.41 12.28
CA THR A 37 1.27 -3.51 10.81
C THR A 37 2.54 -4.06 10.21
N VAL A 38 3.70 -3.55 10.63
CA VAL A 38 5.00 -4.02 10.17
C VAL A 38 5.19 -5.48 10.56
N PHE A 39 4.85 -5.86 11.79
CA PHE A 39 4.94 -7.24 12.24
C PHE A 39 4.08 -8.20 11.39
N VAL A 40 2.82 -7.84 11.11
CA VAL A 40 1.91 -8.63 10.25
C VAL A 40 2.46 -8.74 8.82
N GLY A 41 2.91 -7.62 8.25
CA GLY A 41 3.51 -7.57 6.91
C GLY A 41 4.74 -8.46 6.81
N CYS A 42 5.64 -8.41 7.80
CA CYS A 42 6.81 -9.29 7.88
C CYS A 42 6.40 -10.77 7.92
N CYS A 43 5.42 -11.14 8.75
CA CYS A 43 4.94 -12.53 8.83
C CYS A 43 4.40 -13.05 7.49
N ARG A 44 3.74 -12.18 6.71
CA ARG A 44 3.18 -12.51 5.40
C ARG A 44 4.22 -12.51 4.27
N SER A 45 5.28 -11.73 4.41
CA SER A 45 6.34 -11.61 3.40
C SER A 45 7.33 -12.79 3.39
N VAL A 46 7.34 -13.65 4.42
CA VAL A 46 8.23 -14.81 4.46
C VAL A 46 7.79 -15.83 3.39
N LYS A 47 8.57 -15.90 2.30
CA LYS A 47 8.41 -16.91 1.25
C LYS A 47 9.12 -18.20 1.67
N PRO A 48 8.59 -19.39 1.32
CA PRO A 48 9.21 -20.68 1.64
C PRO A 48 10.49 -20.99 0.86
N THR A 49 10.83 -20.18 -0.16
CA THR A 49 12.04 -20.34 -0.96
C THR A 49 13.26 -19.76 -0.25
N PRO A 50 14.44 -20.40 -0.33
CA PRO A 50 15.67 -19.83 0.22
C PRO A 50 15.94 -18.46 -0.41
N PRO A 51 16.46 -17.49 0.37
CA PRO A 51 16.70 -16.14 -0.13
C PRO A 51 17.71 -16.19 -1.27
N SER A 52 17.28 -15.83 -2.48
CA SER A 52 18.20 -15.53 -3.58
C SER A 52 18.91 -14.23 -3.26
N GLU A 53 20.25 -14.19 -3.29
CA GLU A 53 21.00 -12.95 -3.16
C GLU A 53 20.53 -11.96 -4.24
N THR A 54 19.80 -10.94 -3.82
CA THR A 54 19.11 -10.00 -4.72
C THR A 54 20.00 -8.78 -5.03
N MET A 55 21.20 -8.68 -4.43
CA MET A 55 22.10 -7.54 -4.61
C MET A 55 23.57 -8.00 -4.72
N SER A 56 24.17 -7.79 -5.89
CA SER A 56 25.62 -7.90 -6.12
C SER A 56 26.37 -6.75 -5.42
N ASN A 57 27.60 -7.01 -4.94
CA ASN A 57 28.49 -6.01 -4.31
C ASN A 57 28.64 -4.72 -5.15
N GLU A 58 28.61 -4.84 -6.48
CA GLU A 58 28.70 -3.70 -7.39
C GLU A 58 27.51 -2.73 -7.24
N HIS A 59 26.30 -3.25 -7.01
CA HIS A 59 25.11 -2.42 -6.78
C HIS A 59 25.13 -1.77 -5.40
N ALA A 60 25.64 -2.47 -4.38
CA ALA A 60 25.77 -1.94 -3.03
C ALA A 60 26.72 -0.73 -2.99
N MET A 61 27.81 -0.75 -3.76
CA MET A 61 28.79 0.34 -3.78
C MET A 61 28.27 1.61 -4.48
N ARG A 62 27.27 1.49 -5.37
CA ARG A 62 26.60 2.64 -6.00
C ARG A 62 25.53 3.28 -5.11
N PHE A 63 25.12 2.59 -4.04
CA PHE A 63 24.05 3.03 -3.15
C PHE A 63 24.30 4.43 -2.55
N PRO A 64 25.50 4.80 -2.06
CA PRO A 64 25.73 6.14 -1.49
C PRO A 64 25.60 7.28 -2.50
N LEU A 65 26.01 7.05 -3.75
CA LEU A 65 25.91 8.02 -4.84
C LEU A 65 24.45 8.25 -5.24
N VAL A 66 23.71 7.16 -5.46
CA VAL A 66 22.27 7.23 -5.79
C VAL A 66 21.48 7.84 -4.64
N GLY A 67 21.77 7.46 -3.40
CA GLY A 67 21.15 8.03 -2.20
C GLY A 67 21.41 9.53 -2.09
N SER A 68 22.65 9.98 -2.31
CA SER A 68 23.01 11.41 -2.27
C SER A 68 22.27 12.21 -3.35
N ALA A 69 22.19 11.67 -4.57
CA ALA A 69 21.44 12.29 -5.67
C ALA A 69 19.94 12.36 -5.35
N MET A 70 19.37 11.31 -4.74
CA MET A 70 17.96 11.27 -4.36
C MET A 70 17.62 12.29 -3.25
N LEU A 71 18.47 12.40 -2.23
CA LEU A 71 18.33 13.39 -1.16
C LEU A 71 18.46 14.83 -1.67
N LEU A 72 19.42 15.10 -2.56
CA LEU A 72 19.57 16.41 -3.19
C LEU A 72 18.35 16.74 -4.07
N SER A 73 17.85 15.78 -4.84
CA SER A 73 16.64 15.95 -5.66
C SER A 73 15.42 16.25 -4.79
N LEU A 74 15.25 15.53 -3.67
CA LEU A 74 14.16 15.75 -2.73
C LEU A 74 14.24 17.13 -2.06
N PHE A 75 15.45 17.57 -1.71
CA PHE A 75 15.70 18.92 -1.19
C PHE A 75 15.30 20.00 -2.21
N LEU A 76 15.74 19.88 -3.47
CA LEU A 76 15.38 20.84 -4.51
C LEU A 76 13.87 20.84 -4.75
N LEU A 77 13.23 19.67 -4.74
CA LEU A 77 11.78 19.55 -4.86
C LEU A 77 11.08 20.35 -3.74
N PHE A 78 11.42 20.14 -2.47
CA PHE A 78 10.81 20.92 -1.39
C PHE A 78 11.18 22.40 -1.39
N LYS A 79 12.34 22.77 -1.96
CA LYS A 79 12.78 24.16 -2.05
C LYS A 79 12.05 24.95 -3.13
N PHE A 80 11.80 24.34 -4.29
CA PHE A 80 11.24 25.03 -5.46
C PHE A 80 9.75 24.80 -5.65
N LEU A 81 9.19 23.74 -5.08
CA LEU A 81 7.77 23.43 -5.17
C LEU A 81 7.00 24.05 -4.01
N SER A 82 5.85 24.66 -4.29
CA SER A 82 4.98 25.18 -3.24
C SER A 82 4.36 24.04 -2.41
N LYS A 83 4.10 24.31 -1.12
CA LYS A 83 3.48 23.34 -0.20
C LYS A 83 2.18 22.77 -0.76
N ASP A 84 1.40 23.58 -1.45
CA ASP A 84 0.12 23.17 -2.05
C ASP A 84 0.32 22.23 -3.23
N LEU A 85 1.33 22.47 -4.09
CA LEU A 85 1.63 21.57 -5.20
C LEU A 85 2.15 20.22 -4.68
N VAL A 86 3.02 20.23 -3.66
CA VAL A 86 3.50 19.00 -3.01
C VAL A 86 2.33 18.21 -2.43
N ASN A 87 1.43 18.85 -1.69
CA ASN A 87 0.25 18.18 -1.13
C ASN A 87 -0.69 17.64 -2.21
N ALA A 88 -0.88 18.37 -3.30
CA ALA A 88 -1.70 17.93 -4.42
C ALA A 88 -1.08 16.69 -5.11
N VAL A 89 0.23 16.71 -5.36
CA VAL A 89 0.96 15.58 -5.94
C VAL A 89 0.93 14.37 -5.02
N LEU A 90 1.17 14.54 -3.71
CA LEU A 90 1.06 13.44 -2.73
C LEU A 90 -0.37 12.89 -2.67
N THR A 91 -1.38 13.75 -2.70
CA THR A 91 -2.79 13.30 -2.68
C THR A 91 -3.10 12.49 -3.94
N CYS A 92 -2.66 12.94 -5.11
CA CYS A 92 -2.81 12.20 -6.37
C CYS A 92 -2.08 10.85 -6.32
N TYR A 93 -0.85 10.84 -5.80
CA TYR A 93 -0.06 9.62 -5.62
C TYR A 93 -0.77 8.61 -4.70
N PHE A 94 -1.19 9.03 -3.52
CA PHE A 94 -1.94 8.17 -2.58
C PHE A 94 -3.29 7.75 -3.12
N PHE A 95 -3.92 8.56 -3.98
CA PHE A 95 -5.16 8.20 -4.64
C PHE A 95 -4.96 7.04 -5.61
N VAL A 96 -4.00 7.15 -6.54
CA VAL A 96 -3.73 6.11 -7.55
C VAL A 96 -3.23 4.83 -6.90
N LEU A 97 -2.23 4.92 -6.03
CA LEU A 97 -1.71 3.74 -5.33
C LEU A 97 -2.73 3.18 -4.34
N GLY A 98 -3.53 4.03 -3.70
CA GLY A 98 -4.58 3.61 -2.78
C GLY A 98 -5.63 2.74 -3.46
N ILE A 99 -6.06 3.09 -4.68
CA ILE A 99 -6.99 2.25 -5.46
C ILE A 99 -6.37 0.88 -5.74
N ALA A 100 -5.12 0.85 -6.19
CA ALA A 100 -4.42 -0.39 -6.51
C ALA A 100 -4.25 -1.29 -5.27
N ALA A 101 -3.76 -0.71 -4.16
CA ALA A 101 -3.56 -1.42 -2.90
C ALA A 101 -4.88 -1.93 -2.32
N LEU A 102 -5.90 -1.07 -2.22
CA LEU A 102 -7.21 -1.48 -1.71
C LEU A 102 -7.86 -2.53 -2.59
N SER A 103 -7.75 -2.41 -3.92
CA SER A 103 -8.25 -3.44 -4.84
C SER A 103 -7.56 -4.79 -4.60
N ALA A 104 -6.23 -4.80 -4.46
CA ALA A 104 -5.47 -6.00 -4.16
C ALA A 104 -5.84 -6.61 -2.79
N THR A 105 -6.04 -5.79 -1.76
CA THR A 105 -6.46 -6.23 -0.42
C THR A 105 -7.90 -6.79 -0.42
N LEU A 106 -8.82 -6.19 -1.17
CA LEU A 106 -10.22 -6.63 -1.26
C LEU A 106 -10.43 -7.84 -2.18
N LEU A 107 -9.51 -8.05 -3.13
CA LEU A 107 -9.64 -9.08 -4.16
C LEU A 107 -9.92 -10.48 -3.57
N PRO A 108 -9.22 -11.00 -2.55
CA PRO A 108 -9.51 -12.32 -1.99
C PRO A 108 -10.92 -12.45 -1.40
N ALA A 109 -11.47 -11.38 -0.83
CA ALA A 109 -12.82 -11.35 -0.28
C ALA A 109 -13.87 -11.34 -1.41
N ILE A 110 -13.65 -10.50 -2.42
CA ILE A 110 -14.55 -10.31 -3.56
C ILE A 110 -14.57 -11.54 -4.49
N LYS A 111 -13.40 -12.19 -4.70
CA LYS A 111 -13.26 -13.41 -5.50
C LYS A 111 -14.17 -14.55 -5.04
N ARG A 112 -14.51 -14.63 -3.74
CA ARG A 112 -15.40 -15.66 -3.18
C ARG A 112 -16.86 -15.53 -3.66
N PHE A 113 -17.27 -14.33 -4.05
CA PHE A 113 -18.65 -14.02 -4.46
C PHE A 113 -18.81 -13.88 -5.98
N LEU A 114 -17.71 -13.88 -6.72
CA LEU A 114 -17.69 -13.70 -8.18
C LEU A 114 -17.70 -15.03 -8.94
N PRO A 115 -18.22 -15.06 -10.18
CA PRO A 115 -18.12 -16.22 -11.05
C PRO A 115 -16.65 -16.57 -11.35
N ASN A 116 -16.29 -17.86 -11.30
CA ASN A 116 -14.91 -18.32 -11.56
C ASN A 116 -14.33 -17.81 -12.89
N LYS A 117 -15.17 -17.69 -13.93
CA LYS A 117 -14.77 -17.15 -15.24
C LYS A 117 -14.15 -15.75 -15.17
N TRP A 118 -14.52 -14.93 -14.19
CA TRP A 118 -13.97 -13.57 -14.06
C TRP A 118 -12.65 -13.54 -13.28
N ASN A 119 -12.30 -14.63 -12.61
CA ASN A 119 -11.04 -14.80 -11.87
C ASN A 119 -9.90 -15.31 -12.74
N ASP A 120 -10.22 -16.07 -13.79
CA ASP A 120 -9.24 -16.81 -14.59
C ASP A 120 -8.88 -16.09 -15.91
N ASP A 121 -9.74 -15.17 -16.40
CA ASP A 121 -9.46 -14.35 -17.59
C ASP A 121 -8.45 -13.23 -17.26
N LEU A 122 -7.16 -13.51 -17.47
CA LEU A 122 -6.06 -12.54 -17.43
C LEU A 122 -6.09 -11.67 -18.68
N ILE A 123 -6.34 -10.37 -18.52
CA ILE A 123 -6.21 -9.36 -19.56
C ILE A 123 -4.79 -8.81 -19.46
N ILE A 124 -3.92 -9.24 -20.36
CA ILE A 124 -2.54 -8.77 -20.44
C ILE A 124 -2.53 -7.54 -21.35
N TRP A 125 -2.16 -6.39 -20.80
CA TRP A 125 -2.01 -5.16 -21.57
C TRP A 125 -0.53 -4.91 -21.86
N HIS A 126 -0.19 -4.92 -23.15
CA HIS A 126 1.16 -4.71 -23.63
C HIS A 126 1.31 -3.26 -24.11
N PHE A 127 2.20 -2.49 -23.47
CA PHE A 127 2.53 -1.15 -23.93
C PHE A 127 3.55 -1.20 -25.08
N PRO A 128 3.25 -0.59 -26.24
CA PRO A 128 4.13 -0.67 -27.42
C PRO A 128 5.48 0.02 -27.25
N TYR A 129 5.62 0.93 -26.28
CA TYR A 129 6.84 1.75 -26.09
C TYR A 129 7.70 1.32 -24.89
N PHE A 130 7.15 0.55 -23.93
CA PHE A 130 7.85 0.15 -22.70
C PHE A 130 7.81 -1.37 -22.54
N ARG A 131 8.82 -2.04 -23.10
CA ARG A 131 8.92 -3.52 -23.18
C ARG A 131 9.04 -4.24 -21.83
N SER A 132 9.13 -3.50 -20.72
CA SER A 132 9.23 -4.05 -19.36
C SER A 132 8.04 -3.72 -18.45
N LEU A 133 7.00 -3.07 -18.99
CA LEU A 133 5.76 -2.77 -18.26
C LEU A 133 4.63 -3.66 -18.80
N GLU A 134 4.63 -4.92 -18.37
CA GLU A 134 3.49 -5.81 -18.54
C GLU A 134 2.52 -5.55 -17.38
N ILE A 135 1.30 -5.11 -17.70
CA ILE A 135 0.27 -4.96 -16.69
C ILE A 135 -0.79 -6.03 -16.89
N GLU A 136 -0.83 -6.96 -15.95
CA GLU A 136 -1.81 -8.04 -15.91
C GLU A 136 -2.99 -7.61 -15.05
N PHE A 137 -4.18 -7.51 -15.66
CA PHE A 137 -5.41 -7.23 -14.93
C PHE A 137 -6.45 -8.32 -15.12
N THR A 138 -7.09 -8.73 -14.03
CA THR A 138 -8.26 -9.62 -14.09
C THR A 138 -9.56 -8.82 -14.02
N ARG A 139 -10.65 -9.29 -14.62
CA ARG A 139 -11.98 -8.65 -14.47
C ARG A 139 -12.40 -8.49 -13.01
N SER A 140 -12.04 -9.44 -12.14
CA SER A 140 -12.28 -9.35 -10.70
C SER A 140 -11.52 -8.21 -10.01
N GLN A 141 -10.35 -7.79 -10.51
CA GLN A 141 -9.63 -6.63 -9.98
C GLN A 141 -10.31 -5.31 -10.35
N ILE A 142 -10.93 -5.24 -11.54
CA ILE A 142 -11.73 -4.07 -11.93
C ILE A 142 -12.93 -3.93 -10.98
N VAL A 143 -13.62 -5.03 -10.69
CA VAL A 143 -14.74 -5.04 -9.72
C VAL A 143 -14.25 -4.67 -8.31
N ALA A 144 -13.10 -5.19 -7.88
CA ALA A 144 -12.51 -4.86 -6.59
C ALA A 144 -12.01 -3.41 -6.50
N ALA A 145 -11.68 -2.77 -7.62
CA ALA A 145 -11.27 -1.36 -7.67
C ALA A 145 -12.43 -0.38 -7.47
N ILE A 146 -13.69 -0.78 -7.72
CA ILE A 146 -14.86 0.09 -7.52
C ILE A 146 -14.97 0.57 -6.07
N PRO A 147 -15.06 -0.30 -5.05
CA PRO A 147 -15.10 0.14 -3.66
C PRO A 147 -13.82 0.87 -3.23
N GLY A 148 -12.65 0.46 -3.74
CA GLY A 148 -11.38 1.16 -3.51
C GLY A 148 -11.39 2.60 -4.02
N THR A 149 -11.96 2.83 -5.21
CA THR A 149 -12.12 4.16 -5.81
C THR A 149 -13.05 5.04 -4.99
N ILE A 150 -14.20 4.50 -4.56
CA ILE A 150 -15.14 5.24 -3.70
C ILE A 150 -14.45 5.66 -2.40
N PHE A 151 -13.69 4.76 -1.79
CA PHE A 151 -12.92 5.04 -0.58
C PHE A 151 -11.84 6.12 -0.79
N CYS A 152 -11.08 6.03 -1.89
CA CYS A 152 -10.06 7.03 -2.22
C CYS A 152 -10.65 8.41 -2.55
N VAL A 153 -11.86 8.48 -3.14
CA VAL A 153 -12.58 9.76 -3.35
C VAL A 153 -13.00 10.36 -2.01
N TRP A 154 -13.48 9.54 -1.07
CA TRP A 154 -13.78 10.00 0.28
C TRP A 154 -12.52 10.52 1.00
N TYR A 155 -11.40 9.80 0.90
CA TYR A 155 -10.10 10.24 1.40
C TYR A 155 -9.67 11.59 0.81
N ALA A 156 -9.73 11.75 -0.51
CA ALA A 156 -9.31 12.98 -1.18
C ALA A 156 -10.14 14.21 -0.76
N LYS A 157 -11.43 14.02 -0.49
CA LYS A 157 -12.34 15.10 -0.07
C LYS A 157 -12.19 15.48 1.40
N GLN A 158 -12.18 14.49 2.29
CA GLN A 158 -12.26 14.73 3.74
C GLN A 158 -10.88 14.71 4.42
N LYS A 159 -9.87 14.12 3.78
CA LYS A 159 -8.55 13.84 4.37
C LYS A 159 -8.65 13.23 5.78
N HIS A 160 -9.66 12.37 5.96
CA HIS A 160 -10.01 11.84 7.27
C HIS A 160 -8.87 10.98 7.80
N TRP A 161 -8.53 11.14 9.08
CA TRP A 161 -7.42 10.40 9.71
C TRP A 161 -7.60 8.88 9.60
N LEU A 162 -8.83 8.37 9.78
CA LEU A 162 -9.15 6.94 9.62
C LEU A 162 -8.87 6.44 8.20
N ALA A 163 -9.24 7.25 7.19
CA ALA A 163 -9.01 6.90 5.79
C ALA A 163 -7.51 6.78 5.50
N ASN A 164 -6.72 7.70 6.04
CA ASN A 164 -5.26 7.68 5.94
C ASN A 164 -4.66 6.42 6.59
N ASN A 165 -5.16 6.04 7.78
CA ASN A 165 -4.70 4.84 8.46
C ASN A 165 -5.04 3.58 7.68
N VAL A 166 -6.26 3.45 7.15
CA VAL A 166 -6.68 2.31 6.32
C VAL A 166 -5.84 2.18 5.05
N LEU A 167 -5.52 3.30 4.38
CA LEU A 167 -4.59 3.28 3.25
C LEU A 167 -3.20 2.79 3.68
N GLY A 168 -2.70 3.25 4.83
CA GLY A 168 -1.47 2.75 5.43
C GLY A 168 -1.49 1.23 5.66
N LEU A 169 -2.59 0.69 6.19
CA LEU A 169 -2.77 -0.76 6.36
C LEU A 169 -2.71 -1.49 5.02
N ALA A 170 -3.40 -0.98 4.00
CA ALA A 170 -3.46 -1.58 2.68
C ALA A 170 -2.09 -1.58 1.97
N PHE A 171 -1.22 -0.60 2.24
CA PHE A 171 0.15 -0.59 1.70
C PHE A 171 1.09 -1.57 2.40
N CYS A 172 0.80 -1.94 3.66
CA CYS A 172 1.64 -2.85 4.44
C CYS A 172 1.29 -4.33 4.25
N ILE A 173 0.08 -4.63 3.76
CA ILE A 173 -0.51 -5.97 3.70
C ILE A 173 -0.49 -6.51 2.27
#